data_AF-A0A0R1P7P5-F1
#
_entry.id   AF-A0A0R1P7P5-F1
#
_cell.length_a   1.000
_cell.length_b   1.000
_cell.length_c   1.000
_cell.angle_alpha   90.00
_cell.angle_beta   90.00
_cell.angle_gamma   90.00
#
_symmetry.space_group_name_H-M   'P 1'
#
loop_
_entity.id
_entity.type
_entity.pdbx_description
1 polymer ?
#
loop_
_entity_poly.entity_id
_entity_poly.type
_entity_poly.pdbx_seq_one_letter_code
_entity_poly.pdbx_strand_id
1 'polypeptide(L)'
;MSLNHVSYWENRDWHRISAMEAAKKSNGHPIKANEQKLLCDLCSHFISLCVGKKISPYFRHSRGDFDKRCPERTVPDSESSPFSIPKHFAGLRIVIDKNQHFHFELLIPKAANPELSKNKRLNVYHNNHHKVTQVKVDANSFLTKVNLGNTIDNSYAVYNDSSGNAKQIANFQIPKLNCLIFRESDGMRISLGSELNPNNEYLVLTRGDFKYFGIQKQRLARSNGWNLYRIGFSTNVNLETVNDFFHMETIDNEPVGYRITRNTAGIDLIWPEHFKTKEGINYLGNTLYLYKHGQGWLDHAPKTESHQSFDAEAFLQSFEDSQLLALKAGDDGMVVAYGRSLIDIANYKQFIPSSTVADDEDRKLLLKPYTKNNHLYVKPAYNATLKQYVDKFEIKTSFLAANKEYPLPELQAGTSLKIYYGADCVFSKHASIPNHESPKLASSSNIKNKYDDAGLLNLLRQQTGDSRPFVIVANQLKQALKHYPNTYAWVCAQARQKAINIKAFNILNKIVNGEDY
;
A
#
# COMPACT_ATOMS: atom_id res chain seq x y z
N MET A 1 7.78 -23.56 14.09
CA MET A 1 6.62 -22.77 13.63
C MET A 1 6.93 -22.25 12.24
N SER A 2 5.97 -22.36 11.32
CA SER A 2 6.06 -21.78 9.98
C SER A 2 5.96 -20.28 10.09
N LEU A 3 6.75 -19.55 9.29
CA LEU A 3 6.66 -18.10 9.23
C LEU A 3 5.57 -17.65 8.27
N ASN A 4 4.87 -16.57 8.60
CA ASN A 4 3.74 -16.05 7.81
C ASN A 4 3.94 -14.60 7.35
N HIS A 5 4.83 -13.85 8.00
CA HIS A 5 5.23 -12.51 7.60
C HIS A 5 6.54 -12.57 6.82
N VAL A 6 6.43 -12.92 5.54
CA VAL A 6 7.52 -13.04 4.58
C VAL A 6 7.35 -12.15 3.35
N SER A 7 8.43 -11.48 2.95
CA SER A 7 8.59 -10.84 1.64
C SER A 7 9.57 -11.60 0.75
N TYR A 8 9.32 -11.58 -0.55
CA TYR A 8 10.14 -12.09 -1.63
C TYR A 8 10.71 -10.93 -2.44
N TRP A 9 12.01 -10.99 -2.74
CA TRP A 9 12.66 -10.02 -3.60
C TRP A 9 12.48 -10.40 -5.08
N GLU A 10 11.83 -9.52 -5.84
CA GLU A 10 11.63 -9.70 -7.28
C GLU A 10 11.60 -8.34 -7.97
N ASN A 11 12.12 -8.25 -9.19
CA ASN A 11 12.04 -7.02 -9.99
C ASN A 11 12.57 -5.75 -9.30
N ARG A 12 13.54 -5.91 -8.39
CA ARG A 12 14.14 -4.83 -7.58
C ARG A 12 13.18 -4.21 -6.55
N ASP A 13 12.23 -5.01 -6.08
CA ASP A 13 11.30 -4.62 -5.03
C ASP A 13 10.95 -5.82 -4.12
N TRP A 14 10.51 -5.50 -2.90
CA TRP A 14 10.05 -6.47 -1.92
C TRP A 14 8.54 -6.66 -2.08
N HIS A 15 8.08 -7.90 -2.20
CA HIS A 15 6.66 -8.24 -2.30
C HIS A 15 6.29 -9.27 -1.24
N ARG A 16 5.18 -9.11 -0.54
CA ARG A 16 4.65 -10.12 0.36
C ARG A 16 4.36 -11.40 -0.44
N ILE A 17 4.64 -12.53 0.18
CA ILE A 17 4.46 -13.82 -0.47
C ILE A 17 3.99 -14.86 0.53
N SER A 18 3.10 -15.75 0.10
CA SER A 18 2.79 -16.97 0.84
C SER A 18 3.80 -18.08 0.53
N ALA A 19 3.93 -19.06 1.41
CA ALA A 19 4.83 -20.20 1.18
C ALA A 19 4.46 -20.98 -0.09
N MET A 20 3.17 -21.06 -0.40
CA MET A 20 2.65 -21.72 -1.60
C MET A 20 3.03 -20.95 -2.88
N GLU A 21 2.88 -19.63 -2.89
CA GLU A 21 3.29 -18.80 -4.03
C GLU A 21 4.79 -18.82 -4.24
N ALA A 22 5.58 -18.76 -3.15
CA ALA A 22 7.03 -18.88 -3.22
C ALA A 22 7.46 -20.24 -3.79
N ALA A 23 6.78 -21.32 -3.41
CA ALA A 23 7.00 -22.65 -3.98
C ALA A 23 6.66 -22.69 -5.48
N LYS A 24 5.56 -22.06 -5.92
CA LYS A 24 5.22 -21.96 -7.35
C LYS A 24 6.28 -21.16 -8.11
N LYS A 25 6.73 -20.01 -7.58
CA LYS A 25 7.77 -19.17 -8.20
C LYS A 25 9.12 -19.85 -8.31
N SER A 26 9.46 -20.71 -7.35
CA SER A 26 10.69 -21.50 -7.35
C SER A 26 10.58 -22.82 -8.12
N ASN A 27 9.48 -23.05 -8.86
CA ASN A 27 9.20 -24.32 -9.55
C ASN A 27 9.26 -25.54 -8.60
N GLY A 28 8.87 -25.35 -7.34
CA GLY A 28 8.89 -26.38 -6.30
C GLY A 28 10.26 -26.63 -5.69
N HIS A 29 11.27 -25.81 -5.97
CA HIS A 29 12.59 -25.91 -5.35
C HIS A 29 12.66 -25.15 -4.02
N PRO A 30 13.39 -25.67 -3.01
CA PRO A 30 13.63 -24.91 -1.79
C PRO A 30 14.49 -23.66 -2.10
N ILE A 31 14.24 -22.58 -1.37
CA ILE A 31 15.04 -21.35 -1.42
C ILE A 31 15.81 -21.28 -0.10
N LYS A 32 17.13 -21.12 -0.16
CA LYS A 32 17.97 -20.99 1.04
C LYS A 32 18.09 -19.53 1.47
N ALA A 33 18.25 -19.30 2.78
CA ALA A 33 18.42 -17.95 3.34
C ALA A 33 19.63 -17.20 2.75
N ASN A 34 20.70 -17.91 2.39
CA ASN A 34 21.89 -17.31 1.78
C ASN A 34 21.67 -16.83 0.33
N GLU A 35 20.56 -17.22 -0.31
CA GLU A 35 20.15 -16.66 -1.59
C GLU A 35 19.53 -15.26 -1.43
N GLN A 36 19.25 -14.82 -0.20
CA GLN A 36 18.75 -13.48 0.14
C GLN A 36 17.44 -13.07 -0.56
N LYS A 37 16.71 -14.03 -1.14
CA LYS A 37 15.43 -13.79 -1.85
C LYS A 37 14.21 -13.71 -0.94
N LEU A 38 14.29 -14.21 0.29
CA LEU A 38 13.17 -14.26 1.23
C LEU A 38 13.56 -13.62 2.55
N LEU A 39 12.71 -12.73 3.04
CA LEU A 39 12.96 -11.92 4.23
C LEU A 39 11.76 -12.00 5.18
N CYS A 40 11.99 -12.19 6.48
CA CYS A 40 10.94 -12.05 7.47
C CYS A 40 10.62 -10.56 7.70
N ASP A 41 9.35 -10.16 7.58
CA ASP A 41 8.91 -8.76 7.80
C ASP A 41 9.02 -8.30 9.25
N LEU A 42 9.09 -9.25 10.19
CA LEU A 42 9.18 -8.94 11.61
C LEU A 42 10.64 -8.80 12.03
N CYS A 43 11.43 -9.86 12.00
CA CYS A 43 12.81 -9.76 12.48
C CYS A 43 13.80 -9.26 11.42
N SER A 44 13.38 -9.00 10.18
CA SER A 44 14.28 -8.54 9.11
C SER A 44 15.46 -9.50 8.83
N HIS A 45 15.29 -10.79 9.13
CA HIS A 45 16.28 -11.82 8.81
C HIS A 45 15.92 -12.53 7.51
N PHE A 46 16.93 -12.92 6.74
CA PHE A 46 16.73 -13.78 5.59
C PHE A 46 16.34 -15.18 6.03
N ILE A 47 15.39 -15.77 5.33
CA ILE A 47 14.78 -17.04 5.70
C ILE A 47 14.80 -18.04 4.55
N SER A 48 14.49 -19.30 4.85
CA SER A 48 14.43 -20.37 3.86
C SER A 48 13.00 -20.80 3.58
N LEU A 49 12.71 -21.09 2.31
CA LEU A 49 11.53 -21.85 1.90
C LEU A 49 11.86 -23.34 1.92
N CYS A 50 11.06 -24.12 2.63
CA CYS A 50 11.11 -25.57 2.61
C CYS A 50 10.00 -26.11 1.72
N VAL A 51 10.38 -26.89 0.71
CA VAL A 51 9.46 -27.60 -0.19
C VAL A 51 9.80 -29.08 -0.16
N GLY A 52 8.79 -29.94 -0.08
CA GLY A 52 8.97 -31.40 -0.09
C GLY A 52 7.77 -32.12 -0.69
N LYS A 53 7.98 -33.35 -1.17
CA LYS A 53 6.93 -34.15 -1.84
C LYS A 53 5.72 -34.47 -0.95
N LYS A 54 5.90 -34.51 0.37
CA LYS A 54 4.88 -34.87 1.36
C LYS A 54 4.58 -33.76 2.38
N ILE A 55 5.19 -32.59 2.21
CA ILE A 55 5.12 -31.51 3.20
C ILE A 55 4.65 -30.26 2.48
N SER A 56 3.57 -29.66 2.96
CA SER A 56 3.10 -28.37 2.47
C SER A 56 4.23 -27.35 2.59
N PRO A 57 4.49 -26.54 1.54
CA PRO A 57 5.55 -25.56 1.58
C PRO A 57 5.43 -24.64 2.81
N TYR A 58 6.54 -24.38 3.47
CA TYR A 58 6.56 -23.53 4.66
C TYR A 58 7.86 -22.75 4.77
N PHE A 59 7.80 -21.62 5.45
CA PHE A 59 8.95 -20.77 5.70
C PHE A 59 9.58 -21.06 7.06
N ARG A 60 10.90 -20.94 7.14
CA ARG A 60 11.63 -21.06 8.41
C ARG A 60 12.89 -20.20 8.45
N HIS A 61 13.24 -19.76 9.65
CA HIS A 61 14.57 -19.23 9.96
C HIS A 61 15.66 -20.28 9.71
N SER A 62 16.87 -19.80 9.44
CA SER A 62 18.04 -20.67 9.30
C SER A 62 18.37 -21.30 10.67
N ARG A 63 18.99 -22.48 10.69
CA ARG A 63 19.34 -23.16 11.96
C ARG A 63 20.43 -22.41 12.74
N GLY A 64 21.16 -21.51 12.08
CA GLY A 64 22.26 -20.73 12.66
C GLY A 64 21.90 -19.27 12.95
N ASP A 65 20.64 -18.86 12.81
CA ASP A 65 20.24 -17.49 13.15
C ASP A 65 20.41 -17.28 14.66
N PHE A 66 21.28 -16.32 15.00
CA PHE A 66 21.67 -16.00 16.38
C PHE A 66 20.49 -15.56 17.23
N ASP A 67 19.46 -14.96 16.63
CA ASP A 67 18.31 -14.47 17.36
C ASP A 67 17.07 -15.38 17.23
N LYS A 68 16.75 -16.07 18.33
CA LYS A 68 15.54 -16.88 18.47
C LYS A 68 14.32 -16.05 18.87
N ARG A 69 14.44 -14.73 19.05
CA ARG A 69 13.39 -13.82 19.55
C ARG A 69 12.57 -13.14 18.45
N CYS A 70 12.42 -13.79 17.29
CA CYS A 70 11.47 -13.31 16.28
C CYS A 70 10.08 -13.15 16.93
N PRO A 71 9.39 -12.01 16.79
CA PRO A 71 8.04 -11.81 17.33
C PRO A 71 7.00 -12.84 16.85
N GLU A 72 7.23 -13.56 15.75
CA GLU A 72 6.38 -14.72 15.40
C GLU A 72 6.54 -15.93 16.34
N ARG A 73 7.58 -15.93 17.18
CA ARG A 73 7.88 -16.97 18.16
C ARG A 73 7.52 -16.53 19.58
N THR A 74 7.24 -15.24 19.81
CA THR A 74 6.93 -14.64 21.11
C THR A 74 5.85 -13.58 20.98
N VAL A 75 4.72 -13.77 21.67
CA VAL A 75 3.61 -12.82 21.73
C VAL A 75 4.10 -11.50 22.34
N PRO A 76 3.92 -10.34 21.69
CA PRO A 76 4.25 -9.05 22.31
C PRO A 76 3.22 -8.70 23.39
N ASP A 77 3.70 -8.33 24.59
CA ASP A 77 2.86 -7.70 25.61
C ASP A 77 2.49 -6.27 25.18
N SER A 78 1.19 -5.98 25.23
CA SER A 78 0.63 -4.68 24.90
C SER A 78 0.59 -3.79 26.15
N GLU A 79 1.63 -2.98 26.37
CA GLU A 79 1.50 -1.85 27.30
C GLU A 79 0.93 -0.63 26.56
N SER A 80 -0.30 -0.24 26.93
CA SER A 80 -0.94 0.98 26.49
C SER A 80 -0.37 2.17 27.25
N SER A 81 0.54 2.92 26.61
CA SER A 81 0.93 4.25 27.09
C SER A 81 -0.17 5.27 26.77
N PRO A 82 -0.51 6.20 27.68
CA PRO A 82 -1.55 7.21 27.45
C PRO A 82 -1.01 8.34 26.57
N PHE A 83 -0.63 8.07 25.33
CA PHE A 83 -0.29 9.11 24.34
C PHE A 83 -0.68 8.74 22.91
N SER A 84 -1.22 9.74 22.19
CA SER A 84 -1.68 9.68 20.81
C SER A 84 -0.66 10.25 19.81
N ILE A 85 0.65 10.16 20.06
CA ILE A 85 1.62 10.42 18.99
C ILE A 85 1.59 9.21 18.05
N PRO A 86 1.49 9.42 16.72
CA PRO A 86 1.50 8.29 15.80
C PRO A 86 2.74 7.43 16.03
N LYS A 87 2.60 6.11 16.12
CA LYS A 87 3.70 5.18 16.44
C LYS A 87 4.90 5.34 15.51
N HIS A 88 4.65 5.76 14.26
CA HIS A 88 5.67 5.95 13.25
C HIS A 88 6.31 7.35 13.27
N PHE A 89 5.85 8.26 14.13
CA PHE A 89 6.43 9.59 14.25
C PHE A 89 7.70 9.53 15.09
N ALA A 90 8.85 9.62 14.43
CA ALA A 90 10.15 9.48 15.06
C ALA A 90 10.51 10.64 16.00
N GLY A 91 9.87 11.81 15.84
CA GLY A 91 10.04 13.02 16.67
C GLY A 91 11.44 13.65 16.67
N LEU A 92 12.46 12.95 16.19
CA LEU A 92 13.86 13.37 16.25
C LEU A 92 14.32 13.85 14.87
N ARG A 93 14.99 14.99 14.85
CA ARG A 93 15.57 15.60 13.66
C ARG A 93 17.06 15.89 13.91
N ILE A 94 17.89 15.68 12.90
CA ILE A 94 19.26 16.20 12.87
C ILE A 94 19.29 17.50 12.07
N VAL A 95 19.97 18.51 12.59
CA VAL A 95 20.20 19.79 11.91
C VAL A 95 21.70 19.97 11.78
N ILE A 96 22.16 20.27 10.57
CA ILE A 96 23.56 20.53 10.25
C ILE A 96 23.69 22.03 9.95
N ASP A 97 24.60 22.71 10.64
CA ASP A 97 24.89 24.12 10.41
C ASP A 97 25.84 24.32 9.22
N LYS A 98 26.10 25.59 8.86
CA LYS A 98 26.99 25.95 7.76
C LYS A 98 28.46 25.52 8.00
N ASN A 99 28.84 25.31 9.25
CA ASN A 99 30.17 24.92 9.68
C ASN A 99 30.31 23.40 9.85
N GLN A 100 29.31 22.63 9.41
CA GLN A 100 29.24 21.17 9.55
C GLN A 100 29.24 20.69 11.01
N HIS A 101 28.83 21.54 11.96
CA HIS A 101 28.39 21.05 13.26
C HIS A 101 26.94 20.60 13.16
N PHE A 102 26.55 19.67 14.03
CA PHE A 102 25.17 19.23 14.09
C PHE A 102 24.63 19.28 15.51
N HIS A 103 23.32 19.50 15.59
CA HIS A 103 22.54 19.33 16.80
C HIS A 103 21.27 18.54 16.49
N PHE A 104 20.64 18.02 17.54
CA PHE A 104 19.38 17.32 17.45
C PHE A 104 18.25 18.23 17.88
N GLU A 105 17.12 18.11 17.18
CA GLU A 105 15.87 18.76 17.54
C GLU A 105 14.82 17.69 17.82
N LEU A 106 14.15 17.80 18.97
CA LEU A 106 12.92 17.08 19.22
C LEU A 106 11.75 17.92 18.71
N LEU A 107 10.94 17.36 17.84
CA LEU A 107 9.76 17.97 17.27
C LEU A 107 8.53 17.45 18.02
N ILE A 108 7.82 18.36 18.68
CA ILE A 108 6.63 18.06 19.45
C ILE A 108 5.43 18.66 18.72
N PRO A 109 4.67 17.87 17.95
CA PRO A 109 3.55 18.38 17.18
C PRO A 109 2.35 18.70 18.09
N LYS A 110 1.80 19.90 17.95
CA LYS A 110 0.69 20.40 18.78
C LYS A 110 -0.56 19.52 18.64
N ALA A 111 -0.91 19.13 17.41
CA ALA A 111 -2.05 18.30 17.08
C ALA A 111 -2.04 16.91 17.76
N ALA A 112 -0.87 16.38 18.12
CA ALA A 112 -0.79 15.05 18.72
C ALA A 112 -1.30 14.99 20.16
N ASN A 113 -1.43 16.14 20.84
CA ASN A 113 -1.98 16.20 22.19
C ASN A 113 -2.64 17.59 22.44
N PRO A 114 -3.98 17.66 22.59
CA PRO A 114 -4.70 18.91 22.89
C PRO A 114 -4.26 19.62 24.19
N GLU A 115 -3.56 18.93 25.09
CA GLU A 115 -2.98 19.57 26.27
C GLU A 115 -1.73 20.41 25.92
N LEU A 116 -1.03 20.12 24.82
CA LEU A 116 0.13 20.92 24.38
C LEU A 116 -0.29 22.34 24.02
N SER A 117 -1.43 22.51 23.37
CA SER A 117 -1.95 23.82 22.94
C SER A 117 -2.32 24.74 24.11
N LYS A 118 -2.60 24.16 25.29
CA LYS A 118 -2.98 24.89 26.51
C LYS A 118 -1.80 25.39 27.33
N ASN A 119 -0.59 24.89 27.07
CA ASN A 119 0.59 25.18 27.88
C ASN A 119 1.45 26.28 27.24
N LYS A 120 1.88 27.26 28.05
CA LYS A 120 2.79 28.33 27.58
C LYS A 120 4.25 27.89 27.49
N ARG A 121 4.63 26.88 28.27
CA ARG A 121 5.97 26.32 28.30
C ARG A 121 5.92 24.81 28.51
N LEU A 122 6.95 24.13 28.04
CA LEU A 122 7.17 22.70 28.22
C LEU A 122 8.53 22.51 28.87
N ASN A 123 8.61 21.60 29.84
CA ASN A 123 9.85 21.17 30.44
C ASN A 123 10.23 19.82 29.82
N VAL A 124 11.45 19.70 29.30
CA VAL A 124 11.95 18.48 28.68
C VAL A 124 13.04 17.89 29.55
N TYR A 125 12.93 16.59 29.81
CA TYR A 125 13.82 15.85 30.69
C TYR A 125 14.41 14.63 29.98
N HIS A 126 15.63 14.30 30.35
CA HIS A 126 16.25 13.00 30.09
C HIS A 126 15.53 11.89 30.87
N ASN A 127 15.80 10.63 30.52
CA ASN A 127 15.18 9.48 31.20
C ASN A 127 15.54 9.39 32.69
N ASN A 128 16.69 9.93 33.07
CA ASN A 128 17.16 10.01 34.46
C ASN A 128 16.59 11.22 35.23
N HIS A 129 15.53 11.86 34.72
CA HIS A 129 14.90 13.06 35.28
C HIS A 129 15.80 14.31 35.35
N HIS A 130 16.93 14.33 34.64
CA HIS A 130 17.71 15.56 34.49
C HIS A 130 17.04 16.48 33.47
N LYS A 131 16.81 17.74 33.86
CA LYS A 131 16.19 18.75 32.98
C LYS A 131 17.13 19.05 31.81
N VAL A 132 16.65 18.80 30.59
CA VAL A 132 17.33 19.17 29.35
C VAL A 132 17.18 20.68 29.14
N THR A 133 15.93 21.13 29.09
CA THR A 133 15.61 22.53 28.78
C THR A 133 14.14 22.84 29.10
N GLN A 134 13.79 24.13 29.06
CA GLN A 134 12.42 24.62 29.09
C GLN A 134 12.19 25.43 27.83
N VAL A 135 11.12 25.10 27.10
CA VAL A 135 10.83 25.72 25.79
C VAL A 135 9.49 26.42 25.85
N LYS A 136 9.42 27.63 25.29
CA LYS A 136 8.17 28.36 25.12
C LYS A 136 7.39 27.74 23.96
N VAL A 137 6.09 27.49 24.19
CA VAL A 137 5.18 27.04 23.13
C VAL A 137 4.71 28.27 22.36
N ASP A 138 4.90 28.24 21.05
CA ASP A 138 4.29 29.23 20.16
C ASP A 138 2.88 28.76 19.79
N ALA A 139 1.88 29.56 20.16
CA ALA A 139 0.48 29.25 19.87
C ALA A 139 0.18 29.17 18.36
N ASN A 140 0.96 29.90 17.56
CA ASN A 140 0.80 30.02 16.12
C ASN A 140 1.61 28.99 15.31
N SER A 141 2.42 28.16 15.97
CA SER A 141 3.19 27.11 15.29
C SER A 141 2.53 25.74 15.40
N PHE A 142 2.66 24.94 14.33
CA PHE A 142 2.15 23.56 14.28
C PHE A 142 2.95 22.60 15.18
N LEU A 143 4.20 22.95 15.50
CA LEU A 143 5.10 22.10 16.27
C LEU A 143 6.03 22.93 17.14
N THR A 144 6.38 22.40 18.31
CA THR A 144 7.42 22.96 19.17
C THR A 144 8.74 22.25 18.89
N LYS A 145 9.79 23.02 18.59
CA LYS A 145 11.16 22.51 18.39
C LYS A 145 11.94 22.65 19.68
N VAL A 146 12.55 21.56 20.14
CA VAL A 146 13.40 21.54 21.33
C VAL A 146 14.81 21.20 20.90
N ASN A 147 15.75 22.13 21.08
CA ASN A 147 17.16 21.85 20.83
C ASN A 147 17.71 20.93 21.95
N LEU A 148 18.21 19.77 21.56
CA LEU A 148 18.78 18.75 22.44
C LEU A 148 20.32 18.78 22.48
N GLY A 149 20.96 19.71 21.76
CA GLY A 149 22.40 19.76 21.60
C GLY A 149 22.93 18.63 20.70
N ASN A 150 24.18 18.24 20.89
CA ASN A 150 24.88 17.24 20.07
C ASN A 150 24.91 15.84 20.73
N THR A 151 24.09 15.60 21.74
CA THR A 151 23.97 14.32 22.46
C THR A 151 22.57 13.77 22.37
N ILE A 152 22.46 12.47 22.08
CA ILE A 152 21.19 11.74 22.04
C ILE A 152 21.07 10.88 23.28
N ASP A 153 19.91 10.93 23.92
CA ASP A 153 19.48 10.01 24.97
C ASP A 153 18.42 9.03 24.43
N ASN A 154 18.16 7.97 25.18
CA ASN A 154 17.28 6.87 24.80
C ASN A 154 15.80 7.18 25.05
N SER A 155 15.51 8.22 25.82
CA SER A 155 14.18 8.78 25.88
C SER A 155 14.18 10.23 26.34
N TYR A 156 13.14 10.94 25.92
CA TYR A 156 12.85 12.30 26.36
C TYR A 156 11.41 12.38 26.86
N ALA A 157 11.26 12.75 28.12
CA ALA A 157 9.97 12.98 28.74
C ALA A 157 9.63 14.48 28.71
N VAL A 158 8.40 14.80 28.31
CA VAL A 158 7.91 16.18 28.22
C VAL A 158 6.85 16.38 29.28
N TYR A 159 6.99 17.44 30.07
CA TYR A 159 6.07 17.83 31.13
C TYR A 159 5.54 19.23 30.90
N ASN A 160 4.33 19.50 31.41
CA ASN A 160 3.76 20.84 31.45
C ASN A 160 4.47 21.73 32.48
N ASP A 161 4.18 23.04 32.44
CA ASP A 161 4.80 24.07 33.30
C ASP A 161 4.05 24.29 34.63
N SER A 162 3.17 23.37 35.04
CA SER A 162 2.29 23.55 36.20
C SER A 162 3.07 23.51 37.52
N SER A 163 3.08 24.62 38.26
CA SER A 163 3.87 24.86 39.49
C SER A 163 3.47 24.05 40.74
N GLY A 164 2.93 22.84 40.57
CA GLY A 164 2.50 22.00 41.70
C GLY A 164 2.13 20.56 41.34
N ASN A 165 1.71 20.31 40.08
CA ASN A 165 1.39 18.98 39.56
C ASN A 165 1.89 18.85 38.11
N ALA A 166 3.20 18.70 37.94
CA ALA A 166 3.81 18.50 36.63
C ALA A 166 3.31 17.18 36.02
N LYS A 167 2.40 17.27 35.05
CA LYS A 167 1.87 16.12 34.32
C LYS A 167 2.78 15.84 33.14
N GLN A 168 3.22 14.58 33.00
CA GLN A 168 3.87 14.14 31.77
C GLN A 168 2.84 14.21 30.63
N ILE A 169 3.23 14.82 29.52
CA ILE A 169 2.37 15.10 28.35
C ILE A 169 2.94 14.55 27.04
N ALA A 170 4.17 14.03 27.05
CA ALA A 170 4.68 13.15 26.00
C ALA A 170 5.87 12.32 26.51
N ASN A 171 6.13 11.20 25.85
CA ASN A 171 7.36 10.42 26.00
C ASN A 171 7.86 9.99 24.63
N PHE A 172 9.10 10.33 24.30
CA PHE A 172 9.73 9.94 23.04
C PHE A 172 10.79 8.89 23.33
N GLN A 173 10.56 7.66 22.89
CA GLN A 173 11.56 6.61 22.98
C GLN A 173 12.46 6.63 21.75
N ILE A 174 13.77 6.65 21.99
CA ILE A 174 14.81 6.54 20.98
C ILE A 174 15.56 5.25 21.27
N PRO A 175 15.55 4.28 20.34
CA PRO A 175 16.23 3.02 20.57
C PRO A 175 17.73 3.24 20.84
N LYS A 176 18.27 2.46 21.79
CA LYS A 176 19.71 2.40 22.09
C LYS A 176 20.47 1.83 20.90
N LEU A 177 21.02 2.67 20.06
CA LEU A 177 21.66 2.25 18.80
C LEU A 177 23.04 2.86 18.64
N ASN A 178 23.94 2.10 18.03
CA ASN A 178 25.23 2.59 17.54
C ASN A 178 25.09 3.33 16.20
N CYS A 179 23.90 3.31 15.61
CA CYS A 179 23.60 3.91 14.31
C CYS A 179 22.18 4.48 14.25
N LEU A 180 22.03 5.68 13.69
CA LEU A 180 20.75 6.30 13.37
C LEU A 180 20.77 6.80 11.92
N ILE A 181 19.67 6.60 11.20
CA ILE A 181 19.49 7.10 9.84
C ILE A 181 18.47 8.24 9.85
N PHE A 182 18.78 9.31 9.13
CA PHE A 182 17.91 10.46 8.91
C PHE A 182 17.76 10.70 7.41
N ARG A 183 16.63 11.25 7.00
CA ARG A 183 16.45 11.73 5.63
C ARG A 183 17.30 12.97 5.43
N GLU A 184 17.99 13.07 4.29
CA GLU A 184 18.80 14.24 3.98
C GLU A 184 17.92 15.49 3.77
N SER A 185 16.77 15.31 3.10
CA SER A 185 15.89 16.41 2.67
C SER A 185 15.30 17.26 3.81
N ASP A 186 15.00 16.65 4.95
CA ASP A 186 14.40 17.33 6.10
C ASP A 186 15.12 17.06 7.42
N GLY A 187 16.09 16.15 7.46
CA GLY A 187 16.80 15.76 8.67
C GLY A 187 15.99 14.85 9.60
N MET A 188 14.78 14.41 9.22
CA MET A 188 13.94 13.60 10.09
C MET A 188 14.50 12.19 10.23
N ARG A 189 14.50 11.67 11.46
CA ARG A 189 14.92 10.30 11.73
C ARG A 189 13.99 9.31 11.04
N ILE A 190 14.60 8.29 10.45
CA ILE A 190 13.90 7.14 9.87
C ILE A 190 13.71 6.10 10.97
N SER A 191 12.47 5.63 11.13
CA SER A 191 12.13 4.56 12.06
C SER A 191 12.89 3.27 11.73
N LEU A 192 13.22 2.47 12.75
CA LEU A 192 13.94 1.22 12.55
C LEU A 192 13.11 0.24 11.71
N GLY A 193 13.79 -0.51 10.84
CA GLY A 193 13.11 -1.49 9.97
C GLY A 193 12.31 -0.88 8.82
N SER A 194 12.35 0.46 8.66
CA SER A 194 11.74 1.15 7.52
C SER A 194 12.52 0.95 6.23
N GLU A 195 12.00 1.53 5.16
CA GLU A 195 12.51 1.42 3.80
C GLU A 195 13.35 2.64 3.41
N LEU A 196 14.37 2.41 2.59
CA LEU A 196 15.24 3.42 1.99
C LEU A 196 15.05 3.38 0.47
N ASN A 197 14.74 4.55 -0.10
CA ASN A 197 14.66 4.72 -1.54
C ASN A 197 16.07 4.89 -2.11
N PRO A 198 16.50 4.04 -3.05
CA PRO A 198 17.84 4.15 -3.63
C PRO A 198 18.07 5.45 -4.40
N ASN A 199 17.00 6.17 -4.79
CA ASN A 199 17.12 7.45 -5.48
C ASN A 199 17.29 8.64 -4.52
N ASN A 200 17.23 8.41 -3.21
CA ASN A 200 17.35 9.46 -2.20
C ASN A 200 18.71 9.40 -1.50
N GLU A 201 19.12 10.53 -0.95
CA GLU A 201 20.24 10.62 -0.02
C GLU A 201 19.78 10.53 1.43
N TYR A 202 20.66 10.01 2.27
CA TYR A 202 20.42 9.82 3.70
C TYR A 202 21.62 10.30 4.52
N LEU A 203 21.35 10.63 5.77
CA LEU A 203 22.36 10.94 6.77
C LEU A 203 22.46 9.78 7.76
N VAL A 204 23.65 9.24 7.95
CA VAL A 204 23.93 8.15 8.88
C VAL A 204 24.83 8.65 9.99
N LEU A 205 24.30 8.65 11.21
CA LEU A 205 25.04 8.95 12.43
C LEU A 205 25.48 7.62 13.06
N THR A 206 26.79 7.39 13.19
CA THR A 206 27.34 6.13 13.73
C THR A 206 28.56 6.35 14.62
N ARG A 207 28.77 5.51 15.64
CA ARG A 207 29.97 5.53 16.48
C ARG A 207 31.20 4.86 15.84
N GLY A 208 31.00 4.15 14.74
CA GLY A 208 32.05 3.43 14.02
C GLY A 208 32.25 3.95 12.60
N ASP A 209 32.95 3.13 11.81
CA ASP A 209 32.90 3.22 10.36
C ASP A 209 32.14 2.01 9.80
N PHE A 210 31.52 2.16 8.64
CA PHE A 210 30.85 1.07 7.93
C PHE A 210 31.26 1.03 6.47
N LYS A 211 31.33 -0.17 5.89
CA LYS A 211 31.55 -0.35 4.45
C LYS A 211 30.45 -1.22 3.91
N TYR A 212 29.67 -0.66 2.99
CA TYR A 212 28.60 -1.36 2.28
C TYR A 212 28.82 -1.25 0.79
N PHE A 213 28.75 -2.39 0.11
CA PHE A 213 28.86 -2.44 -1.33
C PHE A 213 27.69 -1.69 -1.97
N GLY A 214 27.97 -0.88 -3.00
CA GLY A 214 26.96 -0.06 -3.68
C GLY A 214 26.52 1.21 -2.94
N ILE A 215 27.05 1.48 -1.74
CA ILE A 215 26.78 2.72 -1.00
C ILE A 215 28.00 3.65 -1.08
N GLN A 216 27.76 4.84 -1.61
CA GLN A 216 28.72 5.94 -1.56
C GLN A 216 28.53 6.66 -0.24
N LYS A 217 29.62 6.96 0.48
CA LYS A 217 29.59 7.69 1.74
C LYS A 217 30.54 8.88 1.70
N GLN A 218 30.10 9.99 2.26
CA GLN A 218 30.89 11.20 2.49
C GLN A 218 30.77 11.57 3.96
N ARG A 219 31.90 11.69 4.68
CA ARG A 219 31.87 12.16 6.07
C ARG A 219 31.58 13.65 6.09
N LEU A 220 30.54 14.05 6.80
CA LEU A 220 30.16 15.45 6.99
C LEU A 220 30.71 16.00 8.31
N ALA A 221 30.63 15.24 9.40
CA ALA A 221 30.99 15.78 10.71
C ALA A 221 31.47 14.68 11.67
N ARG A 222 32.13 15.11 12.76
CA ARG A 222 32.47 14.26 13.90
C ARG A 222 32.26 15.02 15.21
N SER A 223 31.52 14.44 16.14
CA SER A 223 31.27 15.06 17.46
C SER A 223 30.98 13.99 18.51
N ASN A 224 31.57 14.09 19.71
CA ASN A 224 31.30 13.20 20.85
C ASN A 224 31.36 11.68 20.52
N GLY A 225 32.34 11.27 19.72
CA GLY A 225 32.49 9.88 19.30
C GLY A 225 31.56 9.44 18.17
N TRP A 226 30.64 10.30 17.71
CA TRP A 226 29.80 10.08 16.54
C TRP A 226 30.46 10.61 15.27
N ASN A 227 30.30 9.84 14.19
CA ASN A 227 30.58 10.23 12.83
C ASN A 227 29.25 10.41 12.09
N LEU A 228 29.10 11.54 11.41
CA LEU A 228 27.97 11.81 10.53
C LEU A 228 28.42 11.64 9.09
N TYR A 229 27.75 10.75 8.36
CA TYR A 229 27.98 10.51 6.94
C TYR A 229 26.74 10.88 6.14
N ARG A 230 26.93 11.52 4.99
CA ARG A 230 25.96 11.48 3.90
C ARG A 230 26.17 10.21 3.11
N ILE A 231 25.09 9.49 2.83
CA ILE A 231 25.11 8.31 1.97
C ILE A 231 24.17 8.47 0.79
N GLY A 232 24.59 7.92 -0.35
CA GLY A 232 23.79 7.73 -1.54
C GLY A 232 24.04 6.35 -2.14
N PHE A 233 23.10 5.87 -2.96
CA PHE A 233 23.22 4.57 -3.59
C PHE A 233 23.79 4.71 -5.00
N SER A 234 24.79 3.91 -5.34
CA SER A 234 25.42 3.97 -6.65
C SER A 234 24.49 3.40 -7.73
N THR A 235 24.20 4.21 -8.74
CA THR A 235 23.37 3.83 -9.91
C THR A 235 24.11 2.94 -10.91
N ASN A 236 25.45 2.87 -10.83
CA ASN A 236 26.33 2.19 -11.79
C ASN A 236 26.77 0.80 -11.34
N VAL A 237 26.42 0.40 -10.13
CA VAL A 237 26.66 -0.94 -9.62
C VAL A 237 25.52 -1.82 -10.11
N ASN A 238 25.85 -2.92 -10.79
CA ASN A 238 24.88 -3.90 -11.25
C ASN A 238 23.95 -4.24 -10.07
N LEU A 239 22.69 -3.82 -10.11
CA LEU A 239 21.76 -3.80 -8.95
C LEU A 239 21.47 -5.19 -8.36
N GLU A 240 22.03 -6.24 -8.94
CA GLU A 240 22.14 -7.58 -8.34
C GLU A 240 23.12 -7.65 -7.15
N THR A 241 23.92 -6.60 -6.90
CA THR A 241 25.02 -6.62 -5.93
C THR A 241 24.92 -5.56 -4.83
N VAL A 242 24.04 -4.57 -4.95
CA VAL A 242 23.65 -3.78 -3.78
C VAL A 242 22.88 -4.77 -2.90
N ASN A 243 23.41 -5.13 -1.73
CA ASN A 243 22.62 -5.91 -0.78
C ASN A 243 21.28 -5.20 -0.64
N ASP A 244 20.17 -5.91 -0.88
CA ASP A 244 18.79 -5.38 -0.86
C ASP A 244 18.35 -4.88 0.53
N PHE A 245 19.31 -4.83 1.44
CA PHE A 245 19.19 -4.54 2.84
C PHE A 245 20.45 -3.83 3.37
N PHE A 246 20.25 -2.66 3.97
CA PHE A 246 21.28 -1.95 4.73
C PHE A 246 21.24 -2.44 6.18
N HIS A 247 22.09 -3.42 6.51
CA HIS A 247 22.24 -3.93 7.86
C HIS A 247 23.07 -2.96 8.72
N MET A 248 22.75 -2.83 9.99
CA MET A 248 23.50 -2.10 11.00
C MET A 248 23.33 -2.85 12.32
N GLU A 249 24.26 -2.67 13.25
CA GLU A 249 24.19 -3.31 14.57
C GLU A 249 23.72 -2.31 15.63
N THR A 250 22.90 -2.76 16.57
CA THR A 250 22.57 -2.00 17.78
C THR A 250 23.75 -1.97 18.76
N ILE A 251 23.58 -1.30 19.91
CA ILE A 251 24.56 -1.36 21.00
C ILE A 251 24.70 -2.79 21.55
N ASP A 252 23.63 -3.58 21.48
CA ASP A 252 23.57 -4.94 21.99
C ASP A 252 23.91 -5.99 20.91
N ASN A 253 24.53 -5.57 19.80
CA ASN A 253 24.86 -6.41 18.62
C ASN A 253 23.65 -7.05 17.95
N GLU A 254 22.45 -6.48 18.11
CA GLU A 254 21.27 -6.95 17.40
C GLU A 254 21.27 -6.39 15.97
N PRO A 255 21.03 -7.21 14.93
CA PRO A 255 20.96 -6.74 13.57
C PRO A 255 19.67 -5.93 13.38
N VAL A 256 19.82 -4.65 13.08
CA VAL A 256 18.76 -3.83 12.51
C VAL A 256 19.07 -3.70 11.04
N GLY A 257 18.08 -3.78 10.17
CA GLY A 257 18.34 -3.17 8.89
C GLY A 257 17.12 -2.68 8.17
N TYR A 258 17.44 -2.04 7.08
CA TYR A 258 16.55 -1.23 6.30
C TYR A 258 16.44 -1.81 4.91
N ARG A 259 15.22 -1.99 4.43
CA ARG A 259 14.97 -2.48 3.08
C ARG A 259 15.30 -1.41 2.09
N ILE A 260 16.04 -1.74 1.05
CA ILE A 260 16.25 -0.82 -0.07
C ILE A 260 15.18 -1.12 -1.11
N THR A 261 14.30 -0.17 -1.39
CA THR A 261 13.20 -0.33 -2.35
C THR A 261 12.83 1.01 -2.98
N ARG A 262 12.44 1.00 -4.26
CA ARG A 262 11.89 2.18 -4.94
C ARG A 262 10.46 2.50 -4.52
N ASN A 263 9.72 1.51 -4.03
CA ASN A 263 8.32 1.62 -3.61
C ASN A 263 8.22 1.84 -2.10
N THR A 264 9.00 2.80 -1.59
CA THR A 264 8.95 3.18 -0.17
C THR A 264 7.55 3.64 0.21
N ALA A 265 7.09 3.23 1.39
CA ALA A 265 5.88 3.78 1.99
C ALA A 265 5.86 5.32 1.92
N GLY A 266 4.74 5.88 1.49
CA GLY A 266 4.55 7.31 1.37
C GLY A 266 3.09 7.71 1.27
N ILE A 267 2.86 9.01 1.30
CA ILE A 267 1.53 9.61 1.24
C ILE A 267 1.59 10.84 0.36
N ASP A 268 0.69 10.88 -0.61
CA ASP A 268 0.41 12.06 -1.41
C ASP A 268 -0.88 12.72 -0.92
N LEU A 269 -0.86 14.03 -0.74
CA LEU A 269 -2.06 14.80 -0.46
C LEU A 269 -2.77 15.10 -1.79
N ILE A 270 -4.00 14.62 -1.94
CA ILE A 270 -4.78 14.79 -3.18
C ILE A 270 -5.66 16.04 -3.09
N TRP A 271 -6.34 16.22 -1.97
CA TRP A 271 -7.33 17.28 -1.75
C TRP A 271 -7.45 17.58 -0.25
N PRO A 272 -7.73 18.81 0.18
CA PRO A 272 -8.01 20.01 -0.62
C PRO A 272 -6.75 20.71 -1.10
N GLU A 273 -6.95 21.87 -1.74
CA GLU A 273 -5.85 22.77 -2.10
C GLU A 273 -5.00 23.05 -0.87
N HIS A 274 -3.69 22.91 -1.05
CA HIS A 274 -2.73 22.91 0.03
C HIS A 274 -1.39 23.48 -0.41
N PHE A 275 -0.62 23.94 0.56
CA PHE A 275 0.75 24.38 0.34
C PHE A 275 1.67 23.79 1.40
N LYS A 276 2.83 23.31 0.94
CA LYS A 276 3.84 22.68 1.77
C LYS A 276 4.83 23.73 2.26
N THR A 277 5.10 23.74 3.55
CA THR A 277 6.14 24.54 4.20
C THR A 277 7.22 23.62 4.77
N LYS A 278 8.30 24.20 5.32
CA LYS A 278 9.33 23.43 6.04
C LYS A 278 8.81 22.80 7.34
N GLU A 279 7.67 23.25 7.86
CA GLU A 279 7.14 22.85 9.17
C GLU A 279 5.93 21.92 9.06
N GLY A 280 5.29 21.87 7.88
CA GLY A 280 4.09 21.08 7.67
C GLY A 280 3.33 21.49 6.42
N ILE A 281 2.11 20.98 6.30
CA ILE A 281 1.21 21.24 5.18
C ILE A 281 0.01 22.03 5.70
N ASN A 282 -0.26 23.15 5.06
CA ASN A 282 -1.48 23.93 5.26
C ASN A 282 -2.46 23.59 4.13
N TYR A 283 -3.75 23.48 4.45
CA TYR A 283 -4.77 23.11 3.48
C TYR A 283 -6.11 23.79 3.78
N LEU A 284 -6.94 23.93 2.75
CA LEU A 284 -8.24 24.62 2.82
C LEU A 284 -9.40 23.63 3.01
N GLY A 285 -9.86 23.43 4.24
CA GLY A 285 -11.06 22.66 4.55
C GLY A 285 -10.92 21.78 5.78
N ASN A 286 -11.95 20.97 6.05
CA ASN A 286 -12.04 20.18 7.29
C ASN A 286 -11.71 18.69 7.08
N THR A 287 -11.62 18.25 5.83
CA THR A 287 -11.36 16.86 5.44
C THR A 287 -10.19 16.79 4.47
N LEU A 288 -9.23 15.92 4.78
CA LEU A 288 -8.00 15.67 4.05
C LEU A 288 -8.12 14.35 3.28
N TYR A 289 -7.89 14.35 1.98
CA TYR A 289 -7.88 13.17 1.12
C TYR A 289 -6.44 12.81 0.76
N LEU A 290 -6.01 11.65 1.23
CA LEU A 290 -4.64 11.17 1.12
C LEU A 290 -4.58 9.92 0.25
N TYR A 291 -3.59 9.84 -0.61
CA TYR A 291 -3.22 8.62 -1.31
C TYR A 291 -2.02 7.99 -0.62
N LYS A 292 -2.25 6.90 0.11
CA LYS A 292 -1.18 6.06 0.64
C LYS A 292 -0.65 5.19 -0.50
N HIS A 293 0.67 5.13 -0.64
CA HIS A 293 1.36 4.20 -1.55
C HIS A 293 2.52 3.50 -0.83
N GLY A 294 3.03 2.41 -1.42
CA GLY A 294 4.13 1.61 -0.86
C GLY A 294 3.75 0.77 0.35
N GLN A 295 4.74 0.05 0.88
CA GLN A 295 4.58 -0.95 1.94
C GLN A 295 4.80 -0.38 3.34
N GLY A 296 3.82 0.37 3.85
CA GLY A 296 3.86 0.89 5.21
C GLY A 296 2.48 1.02 5.84
N TRP A 297 2.46 1.09 7.16
CA TRP A 297 1.27 1.44 7.91
C TRP A 297 1.13 2.96 7.96
N LEU A 298 -0.11 3.41 8.01
CA LEU A 298 -0.46 4.81 8.20
C LEU A 298 -1.06 4.97 9.59
N ASP A 299 -0.53 5.93 10.33
CA ASP A 299 -1.02 6.30 11.66
C ASP A 299 -1.18 7.82 11.72
N HIS A 300 -2.14 8.30 12.49
CA HIS A 300 -2.44 9.71 12.58
C HIS A 300 -2.93 10.13 13.97
N ALA A 301 -2.80 11.42 14.24
CA ALA A 301 -3.17 12.03 15.50
C ALA A 301 -3.73 13.45 15.31
N PRO A 302 -4.78 13.88 16.04
CA PRO A 302 -5.46 13.12 17.08
C PRO A 302 -6.28 11.96 16.48
N LYS A 303 -6.48 10.88 17.24
CA LYS A 303 -7.40 9.81 16.83
C LYS A 303 -8.81 10.38 16.90
N THR A 304 -9.36 10.81 15.78
CA THR A 304 -10.78 11.16 15.71
C THR A 304 -11.59 9.87 15.76
N GLU A 305 -12.76 9.90 16.41
CA GLU A 305 -13.78 8.89 16.14
C GLU A 305 -14.01 8.93 14.63
N SER A 306 -13.54 7.91 13.93
CA SER A 306 -13.75 7.79 12.51
C SER A 306 -15.26 7.67 12.31
N HIS A 307 -15.93 8.77 11.98
CA HIS A 307 -17.20 8.67 11.26
C HIS A 307 -16.84 8.11 9.89
N GLN A 308 -16.81 6.78 9.82
CA GLN A 308 -16.72 6.01 8.60
C GLN A 308 -17.98 6.30 7.79
N SER A 309 -17.95 7.34 6.97
CA SER A 309 -18.95 7.53 5.91
C SER A 309 -18.46 6.86 4.62
N PHE A 310 -18.10 5.59 4.71
CA PHE A 310 -18.11 4.57 3.66
C PHE A 310 -18.06 3.23 4.39
N ASP A 311 -19.04 2.35 4.12
CA ASP A 311 -19.29 1.06 4.79
C ASP A 311 -18.07 0.45 5.52
N ALA A 312 -18.11 0.58 6.84
CA ALA A 312 -17.08 0.24 7.79
C ALA A 312 -16.83 -1.27 8.01
N GLU A 313 -17.55 -2.16 7.34
CA GLU A 313 -17.44 -3.60 7.58
C GLU A 313 -16.44 -4.32 6.66
N ALA A 314 -15.69 -3.62 5.80
CA ALA A 314 -14.72 -4.27 4.91
C ALA A 314 -13.40 -3.50 4.69
N PHE A 315 -12.89 -2.76 5.69
CA PHE A 315 -11.52 -2.26 5.63
C PHE A 315 -10.51 -3.37 6.00
N LEU A 316 -10.29 -4.29 5.06
CA LEU A 316 -9.04 -5.04 5.01
C LEU A 316 -7.93 -4.03 4.69
N GLN A 317 -7.16 -3.60 5.69
CA GLN A 317 -5.91 -2.88 5.47
C GLN A 317 -4.95 -3.83 4.74
N SER A 318 -4.98 -3.86 3.42
CA SER A 318 -3.98 -4.57 2.65
C SER A 318 -2.64 -3.85 2.80
N PHE A 319 -1.60 -4.60 3.18
CA PHE A 319 -0.27 -4.06 3.40
C PHE A 319 0.38 -3.55 2.11
N GLU A 320 -0.10 -4.01 0.95
CA GLU A 320 0.51 -3.77 -0.36
C GLU A 320 -0.27 -2.83 -1.27
N ASP A 321 -1.58 -2.65 -1.09
CA ASP A 321 -2.35 -1.83 -2.02
C ASP A 321 -2.29 -0.36 -1.63
N SER A 322 -2.23 0.48 -2.67
CA SER A 322 -2.44 1.90 -2.53
C SER A 322 -3.88 2.18 -2.12
N GLN A 323 -4.07 3.11 -1.19
CA GLN A 323 -5.38 3.38 -0.60
C GLN A 323 -5.66 4.88 -0.61
N LEU A 324 -6.89 5.22 -1.01
CA LEU A 324 -7.44 6.56 -0.81
C LEU A 324 -8.05 6.63 0.60
N LEU A 325 -7.61 7.59 1.39
CA LEU A 325 -8.02 7.79 2.77
C LEU A 325 -8.62 9.18 2.94
N ALA A 326 -9.72 9.28 3.68
CA ALA A 326 -10.32 10.55 4.07
C ALA A 326 -10.17 10.74 5.59
N LEU A 327 -9.45 11.77 6.02
CA LEU A 327 -9.19 12.08 7.42
C LEU A 327 -9.79 13.44 7.78
N LYS A 328 -10.54 13.50 8.87
CA LYS A 328 -11.09 14.76 9.39
C LYS A 328 -10.14 15.31 10.45
N ALA A 329 -9.64 16.53 10.25
CA ALA A 329 -8.77 17.17 11.21
C ALA A 329 -9.56 17.98 12.24
N GLY A 330 -9.00 18.12 13.45
CA GLY A 330 -9.51 19.06 14.45
C GLY A 330 -8.89 20.44 14.30
N ASP A 331 -9.33 21.38 15.16
CA ASP A 331 -8.91 22.79 15.11
C ASP A 331 -7.40 23.00 15.32
N ASP A 332 -6.75 22.10 16.07
CA ASP A 332 -5.30 22.11 16.32
C ASP A 332 -4.48 21.40 15.21
N GLY A 333 -5.14 20.97 14.12
CA GLY A 333 -4.54 20.28 12.98
C GLY A 333 -4.46 18.75 13.17
N MET A 334 -3.59 18.11 12.40
CA MET A 334 -3.35 16.67 12.43
C MET A 334 -1.89 16.34 12.11
N VAL A 335 -1.34 15.32 12.77
CA VAL A 335 -0.09 14.65 12.42
C VAL A 335 -0.42 13.38 11.68
N VAL A 336 0.20 13.17 10.52
CA VAL A 336 0.14 11.90 9.81
C VAL A 336 1.55 11.35 9.74
N ALA A 337 1.72 10.09 10.15
CA ALA A 337 2.96 9.37 10.07
C ALA A 337 2.74 8.08 9.28
N TYR A 338 3.78 7.67 8.55
CA TYR A 338 3.79 6.41 7.83
C TYR A 338 5.09 5.69 8.11
N GLY A 339 5.04 4.36 8.08
CA GLY A 339 6.25 3.56 8.23
C GLY A 339 5.96 2.12 8.56
N ARG A 340 7.03 1.38 8.84
CA ARG A 340 6.96 -0.01 9.28
C ARG A 340 7.22 -0.07 10.77
N SER A 341 6.54 -1.01 11.44
CA SER A 341 6.63 -1.22 12.88
C SER A 341 6.40 -2.69 13.15
N LEU A 342 7.22 -3.27 14.03
CA LEU A 342 7.10 -4.67 14.45
C LEU A 342 5.71 -4.97 14.99
N ILE A 343 5.15 -4.05 15.77
CA ILE A 343 3.84 -4.20 16.41
C ILE A 343 2.75 -4.21 15.34
N ASP A 344 2.80 -3.32 14.35
CA ASP A 344 1.75 -3.22 13.34
C ASP A 344 1.83 -4.36 12.33
N ILE A 345 3.03 -4.84 12.02
CA ILE A 345 3.24 -6.06 11.22
C ILE A 345 2.78 -7.30 12.00
N ALA A 346 3.03 -7.38 13.31
CA ALA A 346 2.63 -8.54 14.13
C ALA A 346 1.11 -8.59 14.37
N ASN A 347 0.48 -7.42 14.52
CA ASN A 347 -0.97 -7.29 14.66
C ASN A 347 -1.72 -7.54 13.36
N TYR A 348 -1.02 -7.47 12.21
CA TYR A 348 -1.56 -7.93 10.95
C TYR A 348 -1.73 -9.45 10.99
N LYS A 349 -2.85 -9.91 11.54
CA LYS A 349 -3.28 -11.28 11.29
C LYS A 349 -3.52 -11.37 9.80
N GLN A 350 -2.68 -12.18 9.14
CA GLN A 350 -2.88 -12.58 7.76
C GLN A 350 -4.35 -13.03 7.64
N PHE A 351 -5.20 -12.17 7.09
CA PHE A 351 -6.35 -12.68 6.38
C PHE A 351 -5.71 -13.35 5.18
N ILE A 352 -5.42 -14.63 5.32
CA ILE A 352 -5.35 -15.50 4.16
C ILE A 352 -6.78 -15.42 3.66
N PRO A 353 -7.11 -14.73 2.54
CA PRO A 353 -8.27 -15.20 1.83
C PRO A 353 -7.88 -16.63 1.56
N SER A 354 -8.52 -17.58 2.21
CA SER A 354 -8.54 -18.92 1.68
C SER A 354 -9.03 -18.68 0.26
N SER A 355 -8.11 -18.68 -0.69
CA SER A 355 -8.39 -19.15 -2.01
C SER A 355 -8.75 -20.62 -1.78
N THR A 356 -9.95 -20.85 -1.25
CA THR A 356 -10.85 -21.72 -1.96
C THR A 356 -10.83 -21.14 -3.36
N VAL A 357 -9.92 -21.69 -4.17
CA VAL A 357 -10.17 -21.87 -5.58
C VAL A 357 -11.59 -22.41 -5.59
N ALA A 358 -12.55 -21.51 -5.81
CA ALA A 358 -13.93 -21.88 -5.96
C ALA A 358 -13.98 -22.54 -7.34
N ASP A 359 -13.56 -23.80 -7.39
CA ASP A 359 -13.98 -24.76 -8.40
C ASP A 359 -15.45 -25.16 -8.14
N ASP A 360 -16.27 -24.18 -7.74
CA ASP A 360 -17.68 -24.37 -7.40
C ASP A 360 -18.47 -23.38 -8.25
N GLU A 361 -18.92 -23.87 -9.42
CA GLU A 361 -19.73 -23.09 -10.38
C GLU A 361 -21.03 -22.55 -9.75
N ASP A 362 -21.42 -23.05 -8.57
CA ASP A 362 -22.64 -22.69 -7.85
C ASP A 362 -22.56 -21.42 -6.98
N ARG A 363 -21.39 -20.77 -6.87
CA ARG A 363 -21.24 -19.52 -6.09
C ARG A 363 -21.04 -18.23 -6.91
N LYS A 364 -21.55 -18.17 -8.14
CA LYS A 364 -21.69 -16.87 -8.80
C LYS A 364 -22.73 -16.03 -8.04
N LEU A 365 -22.33 -14.84 -7.57
CA LEU A 365 -23.21 -13.80 -7.01
C LEU A 365 -24.17 -13.28 -8.08
N LEU A 366 -25.10 -14.13 -8.55
CA LEU A 366 -26.07 -13.80 -9.59
C LEU A 366 -27.39 -13.41 -8.94
N LEU A 367 -27.79 -12.16 -9.14
CA LEU A 367 -29.09 -11.67 -8.71
C LEU A 367 -30.15 -12.06 -9.75
N LYS A 368 -31.02 -13.01 -9.40
CA LYS A 368 -32.10 -13.48 -10.29
C LYS A 368 -33.34 -12.59 -10.15
N PRO A 369 -33.82 -11.96 -11.24
CA PRO A 369 -35.08 -11.23 -11.20
C PRO A 369 -36.27 -12.21 -11.19
N TYR A 370 -37.42 -11.75 -10.71
CA TYR A 370 -38.68 -12.50 -10.73
C TYR A 370 -39.85 -11.58 -11.08
N THR A 371 -40.92 -12.13 -11.64
CA THR A 371 -42.09 -11.35 -12.07
C THR A 371 -43.18 -11.38 -11.01
N LYS A 372 -43.75 -10.22 -10.68
CA LYS A 372 -44.89 -10.06 -9.77
C LYS A 372 -45.82 -9.00 -10.35
N ASN A 373 -47.10 -9.31 -10.51
CA ASN A 373 -48.11 -8.40 -11.09
C ASN A 373 -47.68 -7.76 -12.44
N ASN A 374 -47.21 -8.57 -13.39
CA ASN A 374 -46.69 -8.13 -14.70
C ASN A 374 -45.48 -7.17 -14.68
N HIS A 375 -44.89 -6.90 -13.52
CA HIS A 375 -43.66 -6.10 -13.41
C HIS A 375 -42.50 -6.98 -12.97
N LEU A 376 -41.30 -6.66 -13.43
CA LEU A 376 -40.08 -7.38 -13.06
C LEU A 376 -39.53 -6.81 -11.77
N TYR A 377 -39.22 -7.67 -10.80
CA TYR A 377 -38.67 -7.31 -9.50
C TYR A 377 -37.31 -7.97 -9.28
N VAL A 378 -36.53 -7.36 -8.39
CA VAL A 378 -35.33 -7.95 -7.80
C VAL A 378 -35.41 -7.82 -6.29
N LYS A 379 -34.89 -8.82 -5.58
CA LYS A 379 -34.72 -8.76 -4.13
C LYS A 379 -33.25 -9.06 -3.82
N PRO A 380 -32.40 -8.03 -3.67
CA PRO A 380 -30.98 -8.24 -3.50
C PRO A 380 -30.68 -8.79 -2.10
N ALA A 381 -29.74 -9.73 -1.99
CA ALA A 381 -29.31 -10.30 -0.71
C ALA A 381 -28.46 -9.30 0.11
N TYR A 382 -27.78 -8.38 -0.58
CA TYR A 382 -26.93 -7.33 0.00
C TYR A 382 -27.38 -5.96 -0.50
N ASN A 383 -26.84 -4.89 0.10
CA ASN A 383 -27.03 -3.53 -0.42
C ASN A 383 -26.47 -3.45 -1.84
N ALA A 384 -27.23 -2.84 -2.75
CA ALA A 384 -26.91 -2.83 -4.18
C ALA A 384 -27.05 -1.44 -4.78
N THR A 385 -26.30 -1.20 -5.86
CA THR A 385 -26.45 0.00 -6.69
C THR A 385 -27.04 -0.39 -8.04
N LEU A 386 -28.20 0.18 -8.39
CA LEU A 386 -28.81 0.06 -9.71
C LEU A 386 -28.38 1.25 -10.56
N LYS A 387 -27.84 0.97 -11.74
CA LYS A 387 -27.38 1.95 -12.71
C LYS A 387 -28.06 1.75 -14.05
N GLN A 388 -28.53 2.84 -14.65
CA GLN A 388 -29.08 2.86 -15.99
C GLN A 388 -28.10 3.56 -16.93
N TYR A 389 -28.01 3.03 -18.15
CA TYR A 389 -27.14 3.55 -19.19
C TYR A 389 -27.91 3.76 -20.48
N VAL A 390 -27.53 4.78 -21.23
CA VAL A 390 -27.75 4.88 -22.68
C VAL A 390 -26.38 4.65 -23.31
N ASP A 391 -26.25 3.59 -24.11
CA ASP A 391 -24.97 3.09 -24.61
C ASP A 391 -23.91 2.87 -23.50
N LYS A 392 -22.96 3.81 -23.36
CA LYS A 392 -21.84 3.77 -22.40
C LYS A 392 -21.97 4.80 -21.28
N PHE A 393 -22.94 5.71 -21.34
CA PHE A 393 -23.07 6.81 -20.41
C PHE A 393 -24.10 6.48 -19.34
N GLU A 394 -23.69 6.61 -18.07
CA GLU A 394 -24.58 6.44 -16.92
C GLU A 394 -25.55 7.62 -16.86
N ILE A 395 -26.85 7.34 -16.95
CA ILE A 395 -27.90 8.36 -16.96
C ILE A 395 -28.64 8.44 -15.63
N LYS A 396 -28.62 7.38 -14.83
CA LYS A 396 -29.32 7.34 -13.55
C LYS A 396 -28.74 6.28 -12.62
N THR A 397 -28.63 6.63 -11.34
CA THR A 397 -28.22 5.71 -10.28
C THR A 397 -29.25 5.70 -9.15
N SER A 398 -29.51 4.53 -8.58
CA SER A 398 -30.49 4.31 -7.51
C SER A 398 -29.98 3.26 -6.53
N PHE A 399 -30.24 3.46 -5.24
CA PHE A 399 -29.79 2.56 -4.19
C PHE A 399 -30.86 1.53 -3.82
N LEU A 400 -30.45 0.27 -3.70
CA LEU A 400 -31.31 -0.86 -3.34
C LEU A 400 -30.87 -1.40 -1.97
N ALA A 401 -31.77 -1.38 -1.00
CA ALA A 401 -31.50 -1.95 0.32
C ALA A 401 -31.54 -3.48 0.29
N ALA A 402 -30.65 -4.13 1.07
CA ALA A 402 -30.63 -5.57 1.24
C ALA A 402 -32.01 -6.12 1.68
N ASN A 403 -32.37 -7.28 1.14
CA ASN A 403 -33.59 -8.03 1.42
C ASN A 403 -34.91 -7.28 1.18
N LYS A 404 -34.88 -6.13 0.50
CA LYS A 404 -36.07 -5.36 0.13
C LYS A 404 -36.42 -5.58 -1.34
N GLU A 405 -37.68 -5.87 -1.64
CA GLU A 405 -38.14 -6.00 -3.03
C GLU A 405 -38.07 -4.64 -3.74
N TYR A 406 -37.54 -4.64 -4.96
CA TYR A 406 -37.46 -3.44 -5.79
C TYR A 406 -38.01 -3.70 -7.19
N PRO A 407 -38.98 -2.90 -7.67
CA PRO A 407 -39.47 -2.99 -9.03
C PRO A 407 -38.42 -2.46 -10.00
N LEU A 408 -38.03 -3.28 -10.98
CA LEU A 408 -37.16 -2.82 -12.05
C LEU A 408 -37.93 -1.89 -12.99
N PRO A 409 -37.35 -0.74 -13.34
CA PRO A 409 -37.96 0.18 -14.29
C PRO A 409 -38.03 -0.46 -15.68
N GLU A 410 -39.09 -0.13 -16.43
CA GLU A 410 -39.18 -0.49 -17.84
C GLU A 410 -38.06 0.22 -18.63
N LEU A 411 -37.43 -0.54 -19.52
CA LEU A 411 -36.31 -0.04 -20.31
C LEU A 411 -36.81 0.44 -21.67
N GLN A 412 -36.43 1.66 -22.03
CA GLN A 412 -36.63 2.19 -23.38
C GLN A 412 -35.61 1.57 -24.33
N ALA A 413 -35.94 1.49 -25.63
CA ALA A 413 -35.05 0.95 -26.65
C ALA A 413 -33.69 1.70 -26.63
N GLY A 414 -32.58 0.96 -26.66
CA GLY A 414 -31.23 1.53 -26.56
C GLY A 414 -30.74 1.81 -25.14
N THR A 415 -31.53 1.51 -24.11
CA THR A 415 -31.09 1.61 -22.71
C THR A 415 -30.65 0.26 -22.14
N SER A 416 -29.76 0.32 -21.15
CA SER A 416 -29.37 -0.85 -20.37
C SER A 416 -29.40 -0.57 -18.88
N LEU A 417 -29.59 -1.62 -18.10
CA LEU A 417 -29.67 -1.59 -16.66
C LEU A 417 -28.69 -2.59 -16.09
N LYS A 418 -27.97 -2.18 -15.04
CA LYS A 418 -27.01 -3.01 -14.32
C LYS A 418 -27.20 -2.84 -12.82
N ILE A 419 -27.01 -3.91 -12.06
CA ILE A 419 -27.06 -3.88 -10.60
C ILE A 419 -25.73 -4.41 -10.07
N TYR A 420 -25.20 -3.72 -9.07
CA TYR A 420 -23.89 -3.98 -8.51
C TYR A 420 -23.96 -4.26 -7.01
N TYR A 421 -23.21 -5.26 -6.54
CA TYR A 421 -22.79 -5.40 -5.14
C TYR A 421 -21.36 -4.89 -5.04
N GLY A 422 -21.15 -3.72 -4.44
CA GLY A 422 -19.87 -3.03 -4.52
C GLY A 422 -19.48 -2.77 -5.98
N ALA A 423 -18.38 -3.37 -6.43
CA ALA A 423 -17.89 -3.27 -7.81
C ALA A 423 -18.38 -4.41 -8.74
N ASP A 424 -18.95 -5.48 -8.19
CA ASP A 424 -19.34 -6.66 -8.95
C ASP A 424 -20.70 -6.48 -9.59
N CYS A 425 -20.79 -6.61 -10.92
CA CYS A 425 -22.06 -6.57 -11.65
C CYS A 425 -22.79 -7.90 -11.49
N VAL A 426 -23.86 -7.90 -10.70
CA VAL A 426 -24.62 -9.11 -10.31
C VAL A 426 -25.88 -9.33 -11.15
N PHE A 427 -26.30 -8.32 -11.91
CA PHE A 427 -27.40 -8.40 -12.87
C PHE A 427 -27.23 -7.37 -13.99
N SER A 428 -27.56 -7.74 -15.23
CA SER A 428 -27.61 -6.81 -16.36
C SER A 428 -28.75 -7.16 -17.32
N LYS A 429 -29.43 -6.13 -17.82
CA LYS A 429 -30.50 -6.25 -18.82
C LYS A 429 -30.38 -5.14 -19.85
N HIS A 430 -30.49 -5.50 -21.13
CA HIS A 430 -30.48 -4.57 -22.26
C HIS A 430 -31.85 -4.61 -22.96
N ALA A 431 -32.40 -3.46 -23.36
CA ALA A 431 -33.60 -3.42 -24.20
C ALA A 431 -33.22 -3.62 -25.67
N SER A 432 -33.65 -4.74 -26.25
CA SER A 432 -33.50 -5.02 -27.67
C SER A 432 -34.33 -4.05 -28.53
N ILE A 433 -33.76 -3.55 -29.63
CA ILE A 433 -34.51 -2.84 -30.67
C ILE A 433 -35.29 -3.89 -31.49
N PRO A 434 -36.59 -3.73 -31.75
CA PRO A 434 -37.34 -4.68 -32.55
C PRO A 434 -36.92 -4.56 -34.02
N ASN A 435 -36.17 -5.54 -34.54
CA ASN A 435 -35.99 -5.70 -35.98
C ASN A 435 -36.96 -6.75 -36.51
N HIS A 436 -37.51 -6.44 -37.69
CA HIS A 436 -38.44 -7.23 -38.49
C HIS A 436 -38.14 -8.74 -38.48
N GLU A 437 -39.22 -9.50 -38.25
CA GLU A 437 -39.50 -10.88 -38.64
C GLU A 437 -38.37 -11.91 -38.58
N SER A 438 -38.42 -12.73 -37.54
CA SER A 438 -37.85 -14.08 -37.54
C SER A 438 -38.93 -15.11 -37.91
N PRO A 439 -38.63 -16.14 -38.72
CA PRO A 439 -39.31 -17.42 -38.61
C PRO A 439 -38.46 -18.42 -37.82
N LYS A 440 -38.99 -18.72 -36.63
CA LYS A 440 -39.10 -20.00 -35.89
C LYS A 440 -37.91 -20.99 -35.78
N LEU A 441 -37.72 -21.38 -34.51
CA LEU A 441 -36.96 -22.50 -33.95
C LEU A 441 -36.87 -23.77 -34.82
N ALA A 442 -35.64 -24.28 -34.95
CA ALA A 442 -35.38 -25.71 -34.93
C ALA A 442 -34.09 -25.98 -34.13
N SER A 443 -34.17 -26.95 -33.23
CA SER A 443 -33.06 -27.58 -32.52
C SER A 443 -31.93 -27.97 -33.45
N SER A 444 -30.67 -27.65 -33.12
CA SER A 444 -29.50 -28.51 -33.38
C SER A 444 -28.18 -27.82 -33.04
N SER A 445 -27.28 -28.62 -32.48
CA SER A 445 -25.85 -28.62 -32.76
C SER A 445 -25.40 -27.88 -34.03
N ASN A 446 -24.27 -27.17 -33.92
CA ASN A 446 -23.43 -26.56 -34.97
C ASN A 446 -23.51 -25.04 -35.08
N ILE A 447 -22.76 -24.33 -34.24
CA ILE A 447 -22.23 -23.01 -34.63
C ILE A 447 -21.08 -23.27 -35.62
N LYS A 448 -21.37 -23.06 -36.90
CA LYS A 448 -20.37 -22.94 -37.98
C LYS A 448 -19.59 -21.64 -37.76
N ASN A 449 -18.36 -21.74 -37.25
CA ASN A 449 -17.36 -20.69 -37.37
C ASN A 449 -17.08 -20.43 -38.86
N LYS A 450 -17.39 -19.23 -39.36
CA LYS A 450 -17.32 -18.93 -40.80
C LYS A 450 -15.90 -18.66 -41.32
N TYR A 451 -14.93 -18.49 -40.43
CA TYR A 451 -13.51 -18.39 -40.78
C TYR A 451 -12.67 -19.31 -39.89
N ASP A 452 -11.71 -20.00 -40.52
CA ASP A 452 -10.59 -20.62 -39.83
C ASP A 452 -9.60 -19.52 -39.37
N ASP A 453 -8.59 -19.89 -38.59
CA ASP A 453 -7.64 -18.93 -38.02
C ASP A 453 -6.87 -18.12 -39.07
N ALA A 454 -6.57 -18.73 -40.21
CA ALA A 454 -5.95 -18.03 -41.33
C ALA A 454 -6.91 -17.02 -41.99
N GLY A 455 -8.18 -17.39 -42.18
CA GLY A 455 -9.21 -16.53 -42.74
C GLY A 455 -9.50 -15.32 -41.87
N LEU A 456 -9.63 -15.53 -40.56
CA LEU A 456 -9.89 -14.45 -39.60
C LEU A 456 -8.69 -13.49 -39.51
N LEU A 457 -7.47 -14.02 -39.49
CA LEU A 457 -6.25 -13.20 -39.48
C LEU A 457 -6.12 -12.34 -40.75
N ASN A 458 -6.41 -12.92 -41.92
CA ASN A 458 -6.38 -12.19 -43.18
C ASN A 458 -7.44 -11.09 -43.24
N LEU A 459 -8.66 -11.37 -42.76
CA LEU A 459 -9.72 -10.38 -42.66
C LEU A 459 -9.30 -9.17 -41.80
N LEU A 460 -8.64 -9.42 -40.67
CA LEU A 460 -8.16 -8.36 -39.77
C LEU A 460 -7.02 -7.55 -40.39
N ARG A 461 -6.12 -8.19 -41.14
CA ARG A 461 -4.98 -7.53 -41.82
C ARG A 461 -5.41 -6.68 -43.02
N GLN A 462 -6.51 -7.04 -43.68
CA GLN A 462 -7.03 -6.31 -44.85
C GLN A 462 -7.75 -5.00 -44.46
N GLN A 463 -7.95 -4.74 -43.16
CA GLN A 463 -8.61 -3.52 -42.71
C GLN A 463 -7.69 -2.31 -42.86
N THR A 464 -8.16 -1.32 -43.62
CA THR A 464 -7.46 -0.04 -43.86
C THR A 464 -8.22 1.13 -43.24
N GLY A 465 -7.48 2.19 -42.87
CA GLY A 465 -8.00 3.42 -42.28
C GLY A 465 -7.42 3.72 -40.89
N ASP A 466 -8.10 4.61 -40.17
CA ASP A 466 -7.62 5.16 -38.90
C ASP A 466 -7.37 4.11 -37.83
N SER A 467 -6.35 4.37 -37.02
CA SER A 467 -5.95 3.52 -35.90
C SER A 467 -6.29 4.17 -34.57
N ARG A 468 -6.63 3.34 -33.59
CA ARG A 468 -6.87 3.75 -32.20
C ARG A 468 -5.79 3.20 -31.27
N PRO A 469 -5.55 3.85 -30.11
CA PRO A 469 -4.70 3.29 -29.07
C PRO A 469 -5.19 1.91 -28.63
N PHE A 470 -4.27 0.95 -28.61
CA PHE A 470 -4.53 -0.43 -28.22
C PHE A 470 -3.30 -0.97 -27.52
N VAL A 471 -3.36 -1.07 -26.19
CA VAL A 471 -2.17 -1.24 -25.34
C VAL A 471 -2.26 -2.50 -24.49
N ILE A 472 -3.47 -3.05 -24.29
CA ILE A 472 -3.73 -4.22 -23.45
C ILE A 472 -4.71 -5.13 -24.15
N VAL A 473 -4.41 -6.43 -24.16
CA VAL A 473 -5.31 -7.48 -24.64
C VAL A 473 -6.14 -7.98 -23.46
N ALA A 474 -7.46 -7.73 -23.48
CA ALA A 474 -8.34 -8.17 -22.40
C ALA A 474 -8.40 -9.70 -22.30
N ASN A 475 -8.54 -10.23 -21.07
CA ASN A 475 -8.67 -11.68 -20.84
C ASN A 475 -9.85 -12.30 -21.59
N GLN A 476 -10.93 -11.54 -21.79
CA GLN A 476 -12.09 -11.97 -22.60
C GLN A 476 -11.71 -12.23 -24.07
N LEU A 477 -10.86 -11.38 -24.65
CA LEU A 477 -10.38 -11.56 -26.03
C LEU A 477 -9.45 -12.78 -26.15
N LYS A 478 -8.65 -13.06 -25.11
CA LYS A 478 -7.82 -14.27 -25.03
C LYS A 478 -8.67 -15.54 -24.98
N GLN A 479 -9.78 -15.52 -24.25
CA GLN A 479 -10.72 -16.64 -24.19
C GLN A 479 -11.47 -16.81 -25.52
N ALA A 480 -11.94 -15.72 -26.12
CA ALA A 480 -12.64 -15.74 -27.41
C ALA A 480 -11.76 -16.24 -28.56
N LEU A 481 -10.45 -15.95 -28.52
CA LEU A 481 -9.48 -16.38 -29.53
C LEU A 481 -8.72 -17.67 -29.16
N LYS A 482 -9.20 -18.45 -28.18
CA LYS A 482 -8.53 -19.68 -27.71
C LYS A 482 -8.29 -20.71 -28.83
N HIS A 483 -9.16 -20.72 -29.84
CA HIS A 483 -9.06 -21.61 -31.01
C HIS A 483 -8.42 -20.93 -32.25
N TYR A 484 -7.91 -19.71 -32.09
CA TYR A 484 -7.38 -18.85 -33.14
C TYR A 484 -5.96 -18.34 -32.80
N PRO A 485 -4.95 -19.23 -32.68
CA PRO A 485 -3.64 -18.90 -32.13
C PRO A 485 -2.86 -17.86 -32.95
N ASN A 486 -2.95 -17.89 -34.28
CA ASN A 486 -2.25 -16.94 -35.15
C ASN A 486 -2.92 -15.57 -35.11
N THR A 487 -4.25 -15.54 -35.07
CA THR A 487 -5.02 -14.31 -34.84
C THR A 487 -4.67 -13.68 -33.49
N TYR A 488 -4.63 -14.49 -32.43
CA TYR A 488 -4.26 -14.02 -31.09
C TYR A 488 -2.82 -13.48 -31.04
N ALA A 489 -1.86 -14.16 -31.67
CA ALA A 489 -0.48 -13.68 -31.77
C ALA A 489 -0.38 -12.32 -32.49
N TRP A 490 -1.15 -12.13 -33.57
CA TRP A 490 -1.21 -10.86 -34.27
C TRP A 490 -1.83 -9.74 -33.42
N VAL A 491 -2.91 -10.02 -32.67
CA VAL A 491 -3.50 -9.06 -31.73
C VAL A 491 -2.50 -8.64 -30.65
N CYS A 492 -1.75 -9.60 -30.08
CA CYS A 492 -0.68 -9.28 -29.15
C CYS A 492 0.42 -8.42 -29.78
N ALA A 493 0.74 -8.61 -31.06
CA ALA A 493 1.68 -7.77 -31.79
C ALA A 493 1.15 -6.33 -31.97
N GLN A 494 -0.13 -6.15 -32.29
CA GLN A 494 -0.77 -4.83 -32.36
C GLN A 494 -0.75 -4.12 -30.99
N ALA A 495 -1.00 -4.84 -29.90
CA ALA A 495 -0.91 -4.28 -28.54
C ALA A 495 0.50 -3.79 -28.19
N ARG A 496 1.55 -4.51 -28.62
CA ARG A 496 2.95 -4.08 -28.46
C ARG A 496 3.29 -2.84 -29.29
N GLN A 497 2.68 -2.72 -30.47
CA GLN A 497 2.79 -1.53 -31.33
C GLN A 497 1.92 -0.35 -30.84
N LYS A 498 1.15 -0.54 -29.76
CA LYS A 498 0.28 0.45 -29.10
C LYS A 498 -0.85 0.99 -29.98
N ALA A 499 -1.11 0.37 -31.13
CA ALA A 499 -2.10 0.82 -32.09
C ALA A 499 -2.76 -0.37 -32.79
N ILE A 500 -4.04 -0.21 -33.15
CA ILE A 500 -4.79 -1.15 -33.99
C ILE A 500 -5.74 -0.37 -34.89
N ASN A 501 -5.98 -0.86 -36.10
CA ASN A 501 -6.99 -0.30 -36.99
C ASN A 501 -8.39 -0.39 -36.34
N ILE A 502 -9.18 0.69 -36.43
CA ILE A 502 -10.49 0.79 -35.78
C ILE A 502 -11.47 -0.29 -36.29
N LYS A 503 -11.46 -0.61 -37.59
CA LYS A 503 -12.34 -1.64 -38.16
C LYS A 503 -11.93 -3.04 -37.70
N ALA A 504 -10.63 -3.31 -37.64
CA ALA A 504 -10.11 -4.58 -37.10
C ALA A 504 -10.47 -4.74 -35.62
N PHE A 505 -10.39 -3.66 -34.83
CA PHE A 505 -10.81 -3.67 -33.42
C PHE A 505 -12.31 -3.93 -33.25
N ASN A 506 -13.15 -3.37 -34.14
CA ASN A 506 -14.59 -3.60 -34.09
C ASN A 506 -14.95 -5.05 -34.42
N ILE A 507 -14.28 -5.67 -35.41
CA ILE A 507 -14.44 -7.11 -35.71
C ILE A 507 -14.07 -7.96 -34.48
N LEU A 508 -12.95 -7.64 -33.82
CA LEU A 508 -12.53 -8.31 -32.59
C LEU A 508 -13.54 -8.16 -31.45
N ASN A 509 -14.17 -6.99 -31.28
CA ASN A 509 -15.19 -6.80 -30.24
C ASN A 509 -16.46 -7.59 -30.51
N LYS A 510 -16.90 -7.67 -31.77
CA LYS A 510 -18.04 -8.50 -32.14
C LYS A 510 -17.79 -9.97 -31.78
N ILE A 511 -16.57 -10.46 -32.02
CA ILE A 511 -16.14 -11.81 -31.64
C ILE A 511 -16.19 -12.01 -30.11
N VAL A 512 -15.76 -11.02 -29.32
CA VAL A 512 -15.85 -11.09 -27.84
C VAL A 512 -17.28 -11.10 -27.35
N ASN A 513 -18.17 -10.40 -28.03
CA ASN A 513 -19.57 -10.27 -27.66
C ASN A 513 -20.44 -11.42 -28.19
N GLY A 514 -19.87 -12.36 -28.96
CA GLY A 514 -20.61 -13.47 -29.57
C GLY A 514 -21.52 -13.03 -30.71
N GLU A 515 -21.24 -11.90 -31.34
CA GLU A 515 -22.01 -11.33 -32.45
C GLU A 515 -21.43 -11.79 -33.80
N ASP A 516 -22.30 -12.00 -34.79
CA ASP A 516 -21.88 -12.24 -36.18
C ASP A 516 -21.18 -10.98 -36.73
N TYR A 517 -19.97 -11.16 -37.29
CA TYR A 517 -19.08 -10.05 -37.64
C TYR A 517 -19.01 -9.69 -39.11
#